data_AF-A0A524HHS0-F1
#
_entry.id   AF-A0A524HHS0-F1
#
_cell.length_a   1.000
_cell.length_b   1.000
_cell.length_c   1.000
_cell.angle_alpha   90.00
_cell.angle_beta   90.00
_cell.angle_gamma   90.00
#
_symmetry.space_group_name_H-M   'P 1'
#
loop_
_entity.id
_entity.type
_entity.pdbx_description
1 polymer ?
#
loop_
_entity_poly.entity_id
_entity_poly.type
_entity_poly.pdbx_seq_one_letter_code
_entity_poly.pdbx_strand_id
1 'polypeptide(L)' 'MTTILENTIWVFGDGISTDHITPGRYYHLRGDIPVLAEHTLEDASLEFAQ' A
#
# COMPACT_ATOMS: atom_id res chain seq x y z
N MET A 1 5.83 -0.43 28.77
CA MET A 1 6.78 0.52 28.13
C MET A 1 6.08 1.09 26.93
N THR A 2 6.02 2.42 26.81
CA THR A 2 5.41 3.08 25.64
C THR A 2 6.52 3.43 24.67
N THR A 3 6.44 2.92 23.44
CA THR A 3 7.39 3.24 22.37
C THR A 3 6.84 4.42 21.56
N ILE A 4 7.66 5.45 21.34
CA ILE A 4 7.35 6.54 20.42
C ILE A 4 7.93 6.18 19.05
N LEU A 5 7.15 6.36 17.98
CA LEU A 5 7.55 6.13 16.59
C LEU A 5 7.65 7.47 15.86
N GLU A 6 8.78 7.75 15.22
CA GLU A 6 9.01 8.91 14.35
C GLU A 6 9.24 8.40 12.92
N ASN A 7 8.30 8.66 12.01
CA ASN A 7 8.34 8.15 10.63
C ASN A 7 7.71 9.15 9.65
N THR A 8 7.93 8.91 8.35
CA THR A 8 7.27 9.64 7.26
C THR A 8 5.78 9.32 7.21
N ILE A 9 4.96 10.35 7.03
CA ILE A 9 3.51 10.22 6.83
C ILE A 9 3.22 10.26 5.33
N TRP A 10 2.51 9.25 4.83
CA TRP A 10 1.92 9.25 3.50
C TRP A 10 0.45 9.63 3.61
N VAL A 11 0.03 10.68 2.92
CA VAL A 11 -1.34 11.20 2.96
C VAL A 11 -1.98 11.06 1.59
N PHE A 12 -3.16 10.44 1.54
CA PHE A 12 -3.98 10.30 0.34
C PHE A 12 -5.30 11.06 0.52
N GLY A 13 -5.92 11.46 -0.58
CA GLY A 13 -7.19 12.19 -0.56
C GLY A 13 -8.41 11.30 -0.28
N ASP A 14 -9.59 11.87 -0.48
CA ASP A 14 -10.86 11.14 -0.37
C ASP A 14 -11.06 10.16 -1.54
N GLY A 15 -11.97 9.20 -1.37
CA GLY A 15 -12.34 8.26 -2.44
C GLY A 15 -11.32 7.14 -2.69
N ILE A 16 -10.35 6.96 -1.80
CA ILE A 16 -9.49 5.77 -1.80
C ILE A 16 -10.37 4.53 -1.63
N SER A 17 -10.21 3.59 -2.55
CA SER A 17 -10.98 2.35 -2.63
C SER A 17 -10.07 1.19 -2.26
N THR A 18 -10.65 0.01 -2.04
CA THR A 18 -9.84 -1.19 -1.81
C THR A 18 -8.94 -1.52 -3.00
N ASP A 19 -9.39 -1.20 -4.22
CA ASP A 19 -8.61 -1.42 -5.44
C ASP A 19 -7.43 -0.45 -5.55
N HIS A 20 -7.59 0.79 -5.07
CA HIS A 20 -6.48 1.74 -4.95
C HIS A 20 -5.40 1.23 -3.98
N ILE A 21 -5.77 0.57 -2.88
CA ILE A 21 -4.81 0.07 -1.87
C ILE A 21 -4.11 -1.20 -2.37
N THR A 22 -4.88 -2.13 -2.94
CA THR A 22 -4.38 -3.41 -3.45
C THR A 22 -5.12 -3.74 -4.74
N PRO A 23 -4.52 -3.44 -5.90
CA PRO A 23 -5.21 -3.61 -7.17
C PRO A 23 -5.67 -5.05 -7.40
N GLY A 24 -6.92 -5.22 -7.80
CA GLY A 24 -7.56 -6.54 -7.98
C GLY A 24 -6.84 -7.44 -8.98
N ARG A 25 -6.11 -6.84 -9.94
CA ARG A 25 -5.24 -7.57 -10.90
C ARG A 25 -4.18 -8.43 -10.22
N TYR A 26 -3.80 -8.14 -8.97
CA TYR A 26 -2.82 -8.89 -8.18
C TYR A 26 -3.43 -9.89 -7.19
N TYR A 27 -4.71 -10.25 -7.31
CA TYR A 27 -5.36 -11.19 -6.37
C TYR A 27 -4.62 -12.54 -6.26
N HIS A 28 -3.94 -12.98 -7.32
CA HIS A 28 -3.18 -14.22 -7.39
C HIS A 28 -1.90 -14.19 -6.54
N LEU A 29 -1.39 -12.99 -6.20
CA LEU A 29 -0.22 -12.80 -5.34
C LEU A 29 -0.55 -12.86 -3.84
N ARG A 30 -1.82 -13.06 -3.43
CA ARG A 30 -2.18 -13.16 -2.00
C ARG A 30 -1.54 -14.36 -1.28
N GLY A 31 -0.97 -15.31 -2.03
CA GLY A 31 -0.14 -16.39 -1.48
C GLY A 31 1.34 -16.00 -1.25
N ASP A 32 1.77 -14.85 -1.78
CA ASP A 32 3.13 -14.32 -1.70
C ASP A 32 3.09 -12.82 -1.32
N ILE A 33 2.94 -12.59 -0.01
CA ILE A 33 2.75 -11.23 0.54
C ILE A 33 3.92 -10.28 0.24
N PRO A 34 5.20 -10.70 0.28
CA PRO A 34 6.31 -9.84 -0.14
C PRO A 34 6.15 -9.29 -1.56
N VAL A 35 5.80 -10.12 -2.54
CA VAL A 35 5.61 -9.66 -3.93
C VAL A 35 4.35 -8.81 -4.06
N LEU A 36 3.27 -9.16 -3.36
CA LEU A 36 2.08 -8.31 -3.33
C LEU A 36 2.36 -6.90 -2.77
N ALA A 37 3.28 -6.78 -1.81
CA ALA A 37 3.61 -5.51 -1.17
C ALA A 37 4.23 -4.50 -2.16
N GLU A 38 4.97 -4.97 -3.16
CA GLU A 38 5.56 -4.16 -4.24
C GLU A 38 4.51 -3.40 -5.08
N HIS A 39 3.24 -3.80 -4.98
CA HIS A 39 2.12 -3.23 -5.73
C HIS A 39 1.16 -2.38 -4.87
N THR A 40 1.50 -2.14 -3.60
CA THR A 40 0.63 -1.42 -2.68
C THR A 40 0.49 0.03 -3.13
N LEU A 41 -0.75 0.53 -3.24
CA LEU A 41 -1.03 1.94 -3.56
C LEU A 41 -0.45 2.45 -4.90
N GLU A 42 -0.01 1.57 -5.82
CA GLU A 42 0.66 1.98 -7.07
C GLU A 42 -0.24 2.81 -8.00
N ASP A 43 -1.55 2.59 -7.96
CA ASP A 43 -2.54 3.37 -8.74
C ASP A 43 -2.87 4.72 -8.09
N ALA A 44 -2.53 4.90 -6.80
CA ALA A 44 -2.74 6.14 -6.06
C ALA A 44 -1.44 6.97 -5.94
N SER A 45 -0.28 6.32 -5.95
CA SER A 45 1.05 6.94 -5.91
C SER A 45 2.11 5.97 -6.43
N LEU A 46 2.77 6.33 -7.54
CA LEU A 46 3.85 5.54 -8.15
C LEU A 46 5.09 5.41 -7.24
N GLU A 47 5.24 6.28 -6.24
CA GLU A 47 6.41 6.32 -5.35
C GLU A 47 6.20 5.54 -4.03
N PHE A 48 4.99 5.02 -3.76
CA PHE A 48 4.68 4.47 -2.45
C PHE A 48 5.42 3.16 -2.13
N ALA A 49 5.48 2.23 -3.10
CA ALA A 49 6.03 0.89 -2.91
C ALA A 49 7.46 0.71 -3.47
N GLN A 50 8.14 1.80 -3.80
CA GLN A 50 9.52 1.83 -4.32
C GLN A 50 10.57 1.61 -3.21
#